data_AF-A0A845RKF4-F1
#
_entry.id   AF-A0A845RKF4-F1
#
_cell.length_a   1.000
_cell.length_b   1.000
_cell.length_c   1.000
_cell.angle_alpha   90.00
_cell.angle_beta   90.00
_cell.angle_gamma   90.00
#
_symmetry.space_group_name_H-M   'P 1'
#
loop_
_entity.id
_entity.type
_entity.pdbx_description
1 polymer ?
#
loop_
_entity_poly.entity_id
_entity_poly.type
_entity_poly.pdbx_seq_one_letter_code
_entity_poly.pdbx_strand_id
1 'polypeptide(L)'
;MEAIMQNKESIVKEIETKRRRLELYYKREAEMLAGGVQSYGIGSRNLARYSTDLKEVRDAIQTLEEEIQTLEGSLSGQRPRRALGVVPRDW
;
A
#
# COMPACT_ATOMS: atom_id res chain seq x y z
N MET A 1 -3.89 11.45 32.00
CA MET A 1 -3.05 10.48 31.25
C MET A 1 -3.88 9.57 30.34
N GLU A 2 -5.19 9.38 30.57
CA GLU A 2 -6.05 8.52 29.73
C GLU A 2 -6.21 8.96 28.27
N ALA A 3 -6.39 10.26 27.99
CA ALA A 3 -6.63 10.74 26.62
C ALA A 3 -5.46 10.47 25.64
N ILE A 4 -4.22 10.45 26.15
CA ILE A 4 -3.03 10.14 25.35
C ILE A 4 -2.96 8.64 25.05
N MET A 5 -3.42 7.79 25.98
CA MET A 5 -3.40 6.33 25.84
C MET A 5 -4.47 5.85 24.85
N GLN A 6 -5.68 6.44 24.91
CA GLN A 6 -6.77 6.16 23.95
C GLN A 6 -6.37 6.52 22.50
N ASN A 7 -5.65 7.63 22.31
CA ASN A 7 -5.18 8.06 20.98
C ASN A 7 -4.11 7.11 20.40
N LYS A 8 -3.24 6.54 21.24
CA LYS A 8 -2.23 5.57 20.77
C LYS A 8 -2.87 4.24 20.36
N GLU A 9 -3.84 3.75 21.14
CA GLU A 9 -4.57 2.53 20.80
C GLU A 9 -5.37 2.66 19.49
N SER A 10 -5.99 3.82 19.25
CA SER A 10 -6.69 4.07 17.98
C SER A 10 -5.72 4.12 16.79
N ILE A 11 -4.57 4.78 16.94
CA ILE A 11 -3.53 4.84 15.89
C ILE A 11 -3.00 3.44 15.56
N VAL A 12 -2.76 2.60 16.58
CA VAL A 12 -2.31 1.21 16.37
C VAL A 12 -3.35 0.38 15.62
N LYS A 13 -4.64 0.48 16.00
CA LYS A 13 -5.74 -0.20 15.29
C LYS A 13 -5.85 0.26 13.83
N GLU A 14 -5.64 1.54 13.58
CA GLU A 14 -5.68 2.09 12.23
C GLU A 14 -4.51 1.59 11.38
N ILE A 15 -3.28 1.58 11.93
CA ILE A 15 -2.11 0.98 11.27
C ILE A 15 -2.35 -0.49 10.94
N GLU A 16 -2.88 -1.27 11.90
CA GLU A 16 -3.16 -2.69 11.68
C GLU A 16 -4.18 -2.90 10.55
N THR A 17 -5.24 -2.09 10.52
CA THR A 17 -6.26 -2.14 9.46
C THR A 17 -5.66 -1.80 8.09
N LYS A 18 -4.84 -0.75 8.02
CA LYS A 18 -4.16 -0.35 6.77
C LYS A 18 -3.15 -1.39 6.31
N ARG A 19 -2.42 -2.04 7.23
CA ARG A 19 -1.50 -3.16 6.92
C ARG A 19 -2.23 -4.36 6.33
N ARG A 20 -3.34 -4.79 6.93
CA ARG A 20 -4.19 -5.86 6.38
C ARG A 20 -4.68 -5.51 4.97
N ARG A 21 -5.05 -4.25 4.75
CA ARG A 21 -5.46 -3.79 3.42
C ARG A 21 -4.31 -3.77 2.42
N LEU A 22 -3.12 -3.34 2.84
CA LEU A 22 -1.90 -3.34 2.04
C LEU A 22 -1.52 -4.76 1.58
N GLU A 23 -1.62 -5.74 2.47
CA GLU A 23 -1.40 -7.16 2.13
C GLU A 23 -2.35 -7.65 1.03
N LEU A 24 -3.63 -7.24 1.05
CA LEU A 24 -4.59 -7.59 0.01
C LEU A 24 -4.20 -6.98 -1.35
N TYR A 25 -3.70 -5.74 -1.36
CA TYR A 25 -3.23 -5.10 -2.59
C TYR A 25 -1.96 -5.76 -3.11
N TYR A 26 -1.01 -6.14 -2.25
CA TYR A 26 0.17 -6.89 -2.66
C TYR A 26 -0.18 -8.26 -3.24
N LYS A 27 -1.14 -8.96 -2.63
CA LYS A 27 -1.64 -10.22 -3.18
C LYS A 27 -2.28 -10.02 -4.55
N ARG A 28 -3.10 -8.98 -4.71
CA ARG A 28 -3.71 -8.65 -6.00
C ARG A 28 -2.67 -8.28 -7.06
N GLU A 29 -1.66 -7.49 -6.70
CA GLU A 29 -0.56 -7.15 -7.59
C GLU A 29 0.18 -8.42 -8.04
N ALA A 30 0.49 -9.31 -7.10
CA ALA A 30 1.13 -10.58 -7.41
C ALA A 30 0.25 -11.47 -8.32
N GLU A 31 -1.06 -11.51 -8.11
CA GLU A 31 -2.01 -12.22 -8.98
C GLU A 31 -2.04 -11.62 -10.40
N MET A 32 -2.01 -10.29 -10.52
CA MET A 32 -1.95 -9.58 -11.82
C MET A 32 -0.63 -9.83 -12.55
N LEU A 33 0.49 -9.90 -11.83
CA LEU A 33 1.82 -10.18 -12.39
C LEU A 33 2.00 -11.66 -12.75
N ALA A 34 1.49 -12.58 -11.91
CA ALA A 34 1.56 -14.02 -12.11
C ALA A 34 0.55 -14.52 -13.15
N GLY A 35 -0.55 -13.80 -13.36
CA GLY A 35 -1.59 -14.08 -14.36
C GLY A 35 -1.15 -13.87 -15.81
N GLY A 36 0.14 -14.07 -16.09
CA GLY A 36 0.77 -13.96 -17.40
C GLY A 36 -0.11 -14.53 -18.51
N VAL A 37 -0.81 -13.61 -19.18
CA VAL A 37 -1.39 -13.69 -20.52
C VAL A 37 -1.77 -15.12 -20.96
N GLN A 38 -2.82 -15.71 -20.36
CA GLN A 38 -3.69 -16.61 -21.14
C GLN A 38 -4.65 -15.71 -21.94
N SER A 39 -4.17 -15.18 -23.07
CA SER A 39 -4.97 -14.47 -24.07
C SER A 39 -5.95 -15.43 -24.74
N TYR A 40 -7.03 -15.81 -24.06
CA TYR A 40 -8.17 -16.46 -24.71
C TYR A 40 -9.16 -15.36 -25.07
N GLY A 41 -8.86 -14.63 -26.14
CA GLY A 41 -9.81 -13.75 -26.81
C GLY A 41 -9.44 -12.27 -26.87
N ILE A 42 -9.23 -11.82 -28.11
CA ILE A 42 -9.71 -10.53 -28.64
C ILE A 42 -8.99 -9.27 -28.12
N GLY A 43 -7.92 -8.90 -28.83
CA GLY A 43 -7.55 -7.50 -29.09
C GLY A 43 -6.77 -6.74 -28.00
N SER A 44 -5.99 -5.75 -28.47
CA SER A 44 -5.16 -4.83 -27.67
C SER A 44 -5.88 -4.11 -26.51
N ARG A 45 -7.22 -4.06 -26.53
CA ARG A 45 -8.06 -3.44 -25.50
C ARG A 45 -7.97 -4.15 -24.15
N ASN A 46 -7.75 -5.46 -24.10
CA ASN A 46 -7.59 -6.19 -22.84
C ASN A 46 -6.25 -5.85 -22.15
N LEU A 47 -5.15 -5.74 -22.91
CA LEU A 47 -3.83 -5.39 -22.35
C LEU A 47 -3.81 -3.98 -21.75
N ALA A 48 -4.45 -3.02 -22.41
CA ALA A 48 -4.55 -1.64 -21.94
C ALA A 48 -5.36 -1.51 -20.63
N ARG A 49 -6.39 -2.35 -20.44
CA ARG A 49 -7.16 -2.41 -19.19
C ARG A 49 -6.28 -2.91 -18.05
N TYR A 50 -5.61 -4.05 -18.21
CA TYR A 50 -4.72 -4.61 -17.18
C TYR A 50 -3.59 -3.67 -16.77
N SER A 51 -2.98 -2.95 -17.73
CA SER A 51 -1.94 -1.96 -17.40
C SER A 51 -2.48 -0.78 -16.58
N THR A 52 -3.73 -0.36 -16.83
CA THR A 52 -4.40 0.68 -16.04
C THR A 52 -4.71 0.17 -14.64
N ASP A 53 -5.31 -1.02 -14.54
CA ASP A 53 -5.68 -1.66 -13.27
C ASP A 53 -4.43 -1.90 -12.39
N LEU A 54 -3.30 -2.32 -12.98
CA LEU A 54 -2.05 -2.52 -12.27
C LEU A 54 -1.47 -1.19 -11.74
N LYS A 55 -1.56 -0.12 -12.52
CA LYS A 55 -1.14 1.21 -12.08
C LYS A 55 -1.96 1.68 -10.90
N GLU A 56 -3.29 1.54 -10.95
CA GLU A 56 -4.18 1.91 -9.84
C GLU A 56 -3.89 1.13 -8.56
N VAL A 57 -3.57 -0.16 -8.68
CA VAL A 57 -3.16 -0.98 -7.52
C VAL A 57 -1.85 -0.48 -6.91
N ARG A 58 -0.85 -0.14 -7.74
CA ARG A 58 0.43 0.41 -7.27
C ARG A 58 0.28 1.78 -6.61
N ASP A 59 -0.54 2.65 -7.19
CA ASP A 59 -0.83 3.97 -6.62
C ASP A 59 -1.53 3.84 -5.24
N ALA A 60 -2.43 2.87 -5.11
CA ALA A 60 -3.08 2.55 -3.83
C ALA A 60 -2.12 1.98 -2.77
N ILE A 61 -1.17 1.12 -3.19
CA ILE A 61 -0.10 0.59 -2.32
C ILE A 61 0.74 1.75 -1.78
N GLN A 62 1.26 2.61 -2.66
CA GLN A 62 2.09 3.75 -2.26
C GLN A 62 1.37 4.66 -1.27
N THR A 63 0.10 4.99 -1.55
CA THR A 63 -0.73 5.82 -0.66
C THR A 63 -0.86 5.19 0.74
N LEU A 64 -1.12 3.88 0.81
CA LEU A 64 -1.26 3.18 2.10
C LEU A 64 0.06 3.12 2.88
N GLU A 65 1.19 2.96 2.19
CA GLU A 65 2.51 2.96 2.83
C GLU A 65 2.86 4.33 3.44
N GLU A 66 2.59 5.41 2.72
CA GLU A 66 2.77 6.79 3.20
C GLU A 66 1.89 7.10 4.42
N GLU A 67 0.63 6.66 4.38
CA GLU A 67 -0.30 6.81 5.50
C GLU A 67 0.17 6.03 6.74
N ILE A 68 0.60 4.78 6.57
CA ILE A 68 1.15 3.96 7.66
C ILE A 68 2.39 4.62 8.25
N GLN A 69 3.32 5.09 7.42
CA GLN A 69 4.53 5.77 7.89
C GLN A 69 4.20 7.04 8.69
N THR A 70 3.20 7.81 8.25
CA THR A 70 2.75 9.02 8.94
C THR A 70 2.15 8.68 10.31
N LEU A 71 1.35 7.62 10.40
CA LEU A 71 0.76 7.14 11.65
C LEU A 71 1.81 6.58 12.61
N GLU A 72 2.78 5.81 12.11
CA GLU A 72 3.90 5.29 12.90
C GLU A 72 4.82 6.39 13.42
N GLY A 73 5.08 7.40 12.59
CA GLY A 73 5.81 8.61 12.99
C GLY A 73 5.11 9.33 14.14
N SER A 74 3.78 9.49 14.05
CA SER A 74 2.95 10.07 15.11
C SER A 74 2.96 9.24 16.40
N LEU A 75 2.99 7.91 16.30
CA LEU A 75 3.04 7.00 17.45
C LEU A 75 4.39 7.02 18.18
N SER A 76 5.49 7.09 17.44
CA SER A 76 6.86 7.09 17.98
C SER A 76 7.22 8.38 18.73
N GLY A 77 6.42 9.44 18.62
CA GLY A 77 6.70 10.76 19.20
C GLY A 77 7.97 11.41 18.65
N GLN A 78 8.58 10.83 17.61
CA GLN A 78 9.74 11.40 16.95
C GLN A 78 9.28 12.59 16.11
N ARG A 79 9.75 13.79 16.48
CA ARG A 79 9.72 14.97 15.61
C ARG A 79 10.16 14.54 14.20
N PRO A 80 9.52 15.03 13.12
CA PRO A 80 9.77 14.55 11.76
C PRO A 80 11.23 14.74 11.38
N ARG A 81 12.03 13.69 11.51
CA ARG A 81 13.38 13.63 10.96
C ARG A 81 13.24 13.15 9.53
N ARG A 82 13.16 14.13 8.63
CA ARG A 82 13.86 14.21 7.34
C ARG A 82 14.15 12.84 6.69
N ALA A 83 13.34 12.52 5.67
CA ALA A 83 13.60 11.59 4.57
C ALA A 83 14.28 10.25 4.92
N LEU A 84 13.47 9.19 5.04
CA LEU A 84 13.96 7.81 4.92
C LEU A 84 13.46 7.28 3.57
N GLY A 85 14.41 7.16 2.65
CA GLY A 85 14.17 6.90 1.23
C GLY A 85 13.37 5.64 0.98
N VAL A 86 12.44 5.76 0.03
CA VAL A 86 11.88 4.64 -0.71
C VAL A 86 13.02 3.74 -1.15
N VAL A 87 13.00 2.48 -0.74
CA VAL A 87 13.84 1.44 -1.36
C VAL A 87 13.21 1.18 -2.72
N PRO A 88 13.83 1.57 -3.85
CA PRO A 88 13.37 1.12 -5.14
C PRO A 88 13.64 -0.38 -5.18
N ARG A 89 12.59 -1.20 -5.18
CA ARG A 89 12.75 -2.63 -5.41
C ARG A 89 12.88 -2.81 -6.92
N ASP A 90 14.12 -2.78 -7.40
CA ASP A 90 14.50 -3.20 -8.75
C ASP A 90 14.04 -4.65 -8.99
N TRP A 91 13.21 -4.84 -10.03
CA TRP A 91 13.28 -5.94 -10.98
C TRP A 91 12.44 -5.61 -12.22
#